data_AF-A0A1Q5ZZA5-F1
#
_entry.id   AF-A0A1Q5ZZA5-F1
#
_cell.length_a   1.000
_cell.length_b   1.000
_cell.length_c   1.000
_cell.angle_alpha   90.00
_cell.angle_beta   90.00
_cell.angle_gamma   90.00
#
_symmetry.space_group_name_H-M   'P 1'
#
loop_
_entity.id
_entity.type
_entity.pdbx_description
1 polymer ?
#
loop_
_entity_poly.entity_id
_entity_poly.type
_entity_poly.pdbx_seq_one_letter_code
_entity_poly.pdbx_strand_id
1 'polypeptide(L)' 'MGLYEKFGDDFGESKIYRIRFTDLLEWVLSIPDFAGTREESTEGHLEQIQSAWVYEWRDNQ' A
#
# COMPACT_ATOMS: atom_id res chain seq x y z
N MET A 1 2.21 5.63 10.29
CA MET A 1 2.96 6.08 9.10
C MET A 1 2.38 5.38 7.88
N GLY A 2 1.83 6.13 6.92
CA GLY A 2 1.17 5.60 5.72
C GLY A 2 2.16 5.15 4.64
N LEU A 3 1.65 4.54 3.55
CA LEU A 3 2.48 4.08 2.43
C LEU A 3 3.05 5.27 1.63
N TYR A 4 2.25 6.32 1.40
CA TYR A 4 2.76 7.55 0.76
C TYR A 4 3.84 8.23 1.62
N GLU A 5 3.66 8.36 2.94
CA GLU A 5 4.69 8.93 3.82
C GLU A 5 6.02 8.15 3.77
N LYS A 6 5.97 6.83 3.55
CA LYS A 6 7.14 5.95 3.51
C LYS A 6 7.90 6.04 2.18
N PHE A 7 7.21 6.25 1.07
CA PHE A 7 7.77 6.10 -0.28
C PHE A 7 7.71 7.36 -1.13
N GLY A 8 6.74 8.24 -0.88
CA GLY A 8 6.56 9.52 -1.56
C GLY A 8 6.60 9.42 -3.09
N ASP A 9 7.28 10.39 -3.70
CA ASP A 9 7.37 10.52 -5.16
C ASP A 9 8.31 9.50 -5.83
N ASP A 10 9.04 8.68 -5.06
CA ASP A 10 9.83 7.56 -5.62
C ASP A 10 8.91 6.48 -6.25
N PHE A 11 7.61 6.55 -6.01
CA PHE A 11 6.59 5.67 -6.54
C PHE A 11 5.51 6.44 -7.29
N GLY A 12 5.55 6.36 -8.62
CA GLY A 12 4.41 6.77 -9.46
C GLY A 12 3.37 5.66 -9.64
N GLU A 13 2.20 6.02 -10.17
CA GLU A 13 1.04 5.13 -10.42
C GLU A 13 1.43 3.76 -10.99
N SER A 14 2.17 3.73 -12.11
CA SER A 14 2.57 2.46 -12.76
C SER A 14 3.47 1.59 -11.88
N LYS A 15 4.25 2.18 -10.98
CA LYS A 15 5.12 1.43 -10.05
C LYS A 15 4.29 0.86 -8.91
N ILE A 16 3.31 1.61 -8.40
CA ILE A 16 2.39 1.16 -7.35
C ILE A 16 1.62 -0.08 -7.82
N TYR A 17 1.01 -0.04 -9.01
CA TYR A 17 0.26 -1.18 -9.56
C TYR A 17 1.09 -2.42 -9.90
N ARG A 18 2.42 -2.30 -9.97
CA ARG A 18 3.32 -3.43 -10.23
C ARG A 18 3.89 -4.06 -8.96
N ILE A 19 3.56 -3.52 -7.79
CA ILE A 19 3.98 -4.11 -6.52
C ILE A 19 3.32 -5.48 -6.38
N ARG A 20 4.12 -6.49 -6.04
CA ARG A 20 3.58 -7.82 -5.73
C ARG A 20 2.80 -7.75 -4.42
N PHE A 21 1.63 -8.38 -4.39
CA PHE A 21 0.80 -8.42 -3.19
C PHE A 21 1.51 -8.97 -1.94
N THR A 22 2.43 -9.92 -2.11
CA THR A 22 3.26 -10.40 -0.99
C THR A 22 4.13 -9.30 -0.39
N ASP A 23 4.76 -8.46 -1.22
CA ASP A 23 5.60 -7.35 -0.74
C ASP A 23 4.74 -6.26 -0.10
N LEU A 24 3.59 -5.95 -0.72
CA LEU A 24 2.65 -4.98 -0.18
C LEU A 24 2.13 -5.39 1.20
N LEU A 25 1.80 -6.67 1.37
CA LEU A 25 1.33 -7.21 2.63
C LEU A 25 2.37 -7.05 3.74
N GLU A 26 3.64 -7.35 3.48
CA GLU A 26 4.72 -7.10 4.45
C GLU A 26 4.80 -5.63 4.85
N TRP A 27 4.65 -4.71 3.87
CA TRP A 27 4.72 -3.28 4.15
C TRP A 27 3.53 -2.80 4.98
N VAL A 28 2.33 -3.28 4.68
CA VAL A 28 1.12 -2.95 5.45
C VAL A 28 1.24 -3.46 6.88
N LEU A 29 1.67 -4.72 7.08
CA LEU A 29 1.87 -5.29 8.41
C LEU A 29 2.99 -4.60 9.21
N SER A 30 3.91 -3.91 8.53
CA SER A 30 4.98 -3.13 9.17
C SER A 30 4.55 -1.75 9.67
N ILE A 31 3.32 -1.31 9.35
CA ILE A 31 2.82 0.00 9.77
C ILE A 31 2.57 0.00 11.29
N PRO A 32 3.13 0.98 12.04
CA PRO A 32 2.85 1.11 13.47
C PRO A 32 1.35 1.20 13.74
N ASP A 33 0.89 0.49 14.77
CA ASP A 33 -0.51 0.43 15.22
C ASP A 33 -1.51 -0.19 14.22
N PHE A 34 -1.03 -0.84 13.15
CA PHE A 34 -1.91 -1.63 12.27
C PHE A 34 -2.43 -2.88 12.98
N ALA A 35 -3.74 -3.02 13.07
CA ALA A 35 -4.41 -4.10 13.82
C ALA A 35 -4.78 -5.33 12.98
N GLY A 36 -4.67 -5.24 11.65
CA GLY A 36 -5.03 -6.35 10.75
C GLY A 36 -3.97 -7.46 10.75
N THR A 37 -4.39 -8.68 10.43
CA THR A 37 -3.53 -9.86 10.40
C THR A 37 -3.27 -10.36 8.98
N ARG A 38 -2.25 -11.22 8.81
CA ARG A 38 -1.95 -11.86 7.52
C ARG A 38 -3.06 -12.80 7.09
N GLU A 39 -3.61 -13.53 8.05
CA GLU A 39 -4.58 -14.60 7.89
C GLU A 39 -5.93 -14.06 7.39
N GLU A 40 -6.27 -12.82 7.75
CA GLU A 40 -7.48 -12.12 7.30
C GLU A 40 -7.27 -11.33 5.99
N SER A 41 -6.04 -11.29 5.48
CA SER A 41 -5.72 -10.58 4.25
C SER A 41 -6.15 -11.38 3.02
N THR A 42 -6.71 -10.68 2.03
CA THR A 42 -7.12 -11.25 0.74
C THR A 42 -6.57 -10.40 -0.39
N GLU A 43 -6.52 -10.93 -1.61
CA GLU A 43 -6.12 -10.15 -2.79
C GLU A 43 -7.00 -8.90 -2.96
N GLY A 44 -8.30 -9.00 -2.69
CA GLY A 44 -9.22 -7.86 -2.74
C GLY A 44 -8.93 -6.78 -1.69
N HIS A 45 -8.43 -7.14 -0.51
CA HIS A 45 -7.96 -6.15 0.48
C HIS A 45 -6.71 -5.43 -0.01
N LEU A 46 -5.76 -6.18 -0.57
CA LEU A 46 -4.49 -5.62 -1.05
C LEU A 46 -4.69 -4.74 -2.29
N GLU A 47 -5.61 -5.10 -3.19
CA GLU A 47 -6.01 -4.28 -4.34
C GLU A 47 -6.65 -2.95 -3.90
N GLN A 48 -7.52 -2.97 -2.88
CA GLN A 48 -8.10 -1.74 -2.32
C GLN A 48 -7.03 -0.82 -1.73
N ILE A 49 -6.05 -1.39 -1.01
CA ILE A 49 -4.92 -0.64 -0.47
C ILE A 49 -4.06 -0.04 -1.59
N GLN A 50 -3.73 -0.80 -2.64
CA GLN A 50 -2.99 -0.25 -3.79
C GLN A 50 -3.75 0.90 -4.45
N SER A 51 -5.05 0.72 -4.66
CA SER A 51 -5.88 1.74 -5.30
C SER A 51 -5.95 3.00 -4.45
N ALA A 52 -6.18 2.87 -3.14
CA ALA A 52 -6.17 3.99 -2.19
C ALA A 52 -4.83 4.72 -2.18
N TRP A 53 -3.71 3.98 -2.23
CA TRP A 53 -2.39 4.58 -2.30
C TRP A 53 -2.16 5.35 -3.62
N VAL A 54 -2.64 4.85 -4.76
CA VAL A 54 -2.58 5.60 -6.02
C VAL A 54 -3.37 6.91 -5.94
N TYR A 55 -4.57 6.89 -5.34
CA TYR A 55 -5.34 8.11 -5.12
C TYR A 55 -4.60 9.10 -4.23
N GLU A 56 -4.06 8.64 -3.09
CA GLU A 56 -3.27 9.46 -2.17
C GLU A 56 -2.05 10.07 -2.86
N TRP A 57 -1.28 9.27 -3.61
CA TRP A 57 -0.14 9.75 -4.38
C TRP A 57 -0.54 10.84 -5.37
N ARG A 58 -1.65 10.64 -6.09
CA ARG A 58 -2.16 11.57 -7.11
C ARG A 58 -2.61 12.90 -6.49
N ASP A 59 -3.24 12.87 -5.33
CA ASP A 59 -3.71 14.06 -4.61
C ASP A 59 -2.54 14.88 -4.03
N ASN A 60 -1.35 14.27 -3.90
CA ASN A 60 -0.12 14.93 -3.45
C ASN A 60 0.83 15.32 -4.60
N GLN A 61 0.38 15.28 -5.86
CA GLN A 61 1.09 15.86 -7.02
C GLN A 61 0.70 17.33 -7.23
#